data_AF-A0A645ENR8-F1
#
_entry.id   AF-A0A645ENR8-F1
#
_cell.length_a   1.000
_cell.length_b   1.000
_cell.length_c   1.000
_cell.angle_alpha   90.00
_cell.angle_beta   90.00
_cell.angle_gamma   90.00
#
_symmetry.space_group_name_H-M   'P 1'
#
loop_
_entity.id
_entity.type
_entity.pdbx_description
1 polymer ?
#
loop_
_entity_poly.entity_id
_entity_poly.type
_entity_poly.pdbx_seq_one_letter_code
_entity_poly.pdbx_strand_id
1 'polypeptide(L)'
;MGDVDVKTGNIHFIGDVIVYGDVKEGMNIEAGNSIYVNSNVFRGVLKAGSDIDIKGNVISSSIKAGSNYVELVKYMDNLEKLADDLGSITSIVEQIKNNKHSMQNIPDNLLIKNIVDSKYRGLKSIINETIKYMTNFKDNQNKVYRLITDKLSDVYFSNINGYKEISLIEEVIREKLDIMKELEGNMSNITLSYAQDSNIEGSGDIIIVGKGVYKSYITAMNNLYFVGAETMTTRGGILRAKNEINVKTVGSPTGVSTVLAVAKEGHIYCSIAYLNTKMIVGEKEVILNKSYKNIHAYLNKDSELIVDKFKL
;
A
#
# COMPACT_ATOMS: atom_id res chain seq x y z
N MET A 1 -25.67 -10.59 2.53
CA MET A 1 -26.90 -9.86 2.15
C MET A 1 -27.23 -10.09 0.68
N GLY A 2 -28.44 -9.78 0.21
CA GLY A 2 -28.83 -9.92 -1.21
C GLY A 2 -28.16 -8.87 -2.10
N ASP A 3 -28.91 -8.28 -3.03
CA ASP A 3 -28.45 -7.09 -3.77
C ASP A 3 -28.27 -5.90 -2.83
N VAL A 4 -27.33 -5.02 -3.15
CA VAL A 4 -27.21 -3.68 -2.55
C VAL A 4 -27.80 -2.69 -3.54
N ASP A 5 -28.92 -2.08 -3.18
CA ASP A 5 -29.70 -1.18 -4.01
C ASP A 5 -30.21 0.03 -3.19
N VAL A 6 -31.03 0.86 -3.82
CA VAL A 6 -31.61 2.05 -3.17
C VAL A 6 -32.40 1.71 -1.91
N LYS A 7 -32.97 0.49 -1.79
CA LYS A 7 -33.71 0.06 -0.60
C LYS A 7 -32.77 -0.32 0.54
N THR A 8 -31.65 -0.97 0.24
CA THR A 8 -30.62 -1.25 1.27
C THR A 8 -29.86 0.01 1.65
N GLY A 9 -29.70 0.94 0.71
CA GLY A 9 -28.86 2.12 0.84
C GLY A 9 -27.36 1.78 0.81
N ASN A 10 -26.56 2.82 1.04
CA ASN A 10 -25.11 2.68 1.18
C ASN A 10 -24.75 1.94 2.47
N ILE A 11 -23.66 1.19 2.44
CA ILE A 11 -23.19 0.38 3.55
C ILE A 11 -21.90 0.96 4.11
N HIS A 12 -21.85 1.13 5.43
CA HIS A 12 -20.63 1.43 6.16
C HIS A 12 -20.54 0.47 7.35
N PHE A 13 -19.53 -0.41 7.34
CA PHE A 13 -19.40 -1.46 8.35
C PHE A 13 -17.94 -1.66 8.76
N ILE A 14 -17.69 -1.90 10.05
CA ILE A 14 -16.32 -2.00 10.58
C ILE A 14 -15.62 -3.32 10.28
N GLY A 15 -16.37 -4.37 9.95
CA GLY A 15 -15.84 -5.71 9.62
C GLY A 15 -16.01 -6.04 8.14
N ASP A 16 -16.22 -7.31 7.85
CA ASP A 16 -16.43 -7.80 6.47
C ASP A 16 -17.84 -7.50 5.96
N VAL A 17 -17.93 -7.20 4.66
CA VAL A 17 -19.21 -7.08 3.96
C VAL A 17 -19.31 -8.15 2.89
N ILE A 18 -20.34 -9.00 2.99
CA ILE A 18 -20.62 -10.06 2.02
C ILE A 18 -21.94 -9.78 1.30
N VAL A 19 -21.83 -9.52 0.00
CA VAL A 19 -22.94 -9.28 -0.93
C VAL A 19 -23.10 -10.52 -1.82
N TYR A 20 -24.20 -11.25 -1.64
CA TYR A 20 -24.51 -12.44 -2.46
C TYR A 20 -25.03 -12.05 -3.85
N GLY A 21 -25.59 -10.84 -3.98
CA GLY A 21 -26.14 -10.30 -5.22
C GLY A 21 -25.27 -9.24 -5.88
N ASP A 22 -25.88 -8.38 -6.67
CA ASP A 22 -25.21 -7.24 -7.31
C ASP A 22 -25.11 -6.05 -6.36
N VAL A 23 -24.05 -5.25 -6.54
CA VAL A 23 -24.03 -3.85 -6.11
C VAL A 23 -24.58 -3.02 -7.27
N LYS A 24 -25.81 -2.52 -7.11
CA LYS A 24 -26.53 -1.77 -8.14
C LYS A 24 -25.99 -0.34 -8.30
N GLU A 25 -26.45 0.31 -9.37
CA GLU A 25 -26.01 1.63 -9.79
C GLU A 25 -26.04 2.68 -8.66
N GLY A 26 -24.93 3.38 -8.48
CA GLY A 26 -24.79 4.51 -7.55
C GLY A 26 -24.61 4.12 -6.09
N MET A 27 -24.53 2.82 -5.76
CA MET A 27 -24.36 2.36 -4.38
C MET A 27 -22.91 2.37 -3.93
N ASN A 28 -22.70 2.70 -2.65
CA ASN A 28 -21.40 2.73 -2.00
C ASN A 28 -21.33 1.72 -0.87
N ILE A 29 -20.21 1.00 -0.79
CA ILE A 29 -19.90 0.08 0.31
C ILE A 29 -18.52 0.41 0.85
N GLU A 30 -18.46 0.69 2.14
CA GLU A 30 -17.23 0.88 2.89
C GLU A 30 -17.14 -0.17 3.99
N ALA A 31 -16.11 -1.01 3.93
CA ALA A 31 -15.82 -2.04 4.91
C ALA A 31 -14.50 -1.75 5.62
N GLY A 32 -14.47 -1.89 6.93
CA GLY A 32 -13.25 -1.76 7.72
C GLY A 32 -12.28 -2.91 7.49
N ASN A 33 -12.78 -4.08 7.07
CA ASN A 33 -11.97 -5.22 6.63
C ASN A 33 -12.22 -5.54 5.15
N SER A 34 -12.70 -6.74 4.79
CA SER A 34 -12.81 -7.19 3.40
C SER A 34 -14.22 -7.00 2.80
N ILE A 35 -14.30 -6.90 1.47
CA ILE A 35 -15.56 -6.91 0.72
C ILE A 35 -15.60 -8.11 -0.22
N TYR A 36 -16.66 -8.90 -0.12
CA TYR A 36 -16.94 -10.04 -1.00
C TYR A 36 -18.23 -9.79 -1.77
N VAL A 37 -18.15 -9.79 -3.10
CA VAL A 37 -19.32 -9.64 -4.00
C VAL A 37 -19.40 -10.87 -4.89
N ASN A 38 -20.45 -11.67 -4.74
CA ASN A 38 -20.64 -12.88 -5.54
C ASN A 38 -21.20 -12.62 -6.94
N SER A 39 -21.52 -11.36 -7.26
CA SER A 39 -22.03 -10.95 -8.57
C SER A 39 -21.33 -9.67 -9.05
N ASN A 40 -22.06 -8.74 -9.69
CA ASN A 40 -21.50 -7.59 -10.38
C ASN A 40 -21.52 -6.32 -9.54
N VAL A 41 -20.72 -5.34 -9.96
CA VAL A 41 -20.71 -3.98 -9.44
C VAL A 41 -20.94 -3.02 -10.60
N PHE A 42 -22.01 -2.23 -10.53
CA PHE A 42 -22.37 -1.26 -11.57
C PHE A 42 -22.38 0.14 -10.99
N ARG A 43 -21.63 1.07 -11.60
CA ARG A 43 -21.55 2.48 -11.17
C ARG A 43 -21.43 2.67 -9.66
N GLY A 44 -20.70 1.80 -9.00
CA GLY A 44 -20.58 1.74 -7.55
C GLY A 44 -19.22 2.17 -7.05
N VAL A 45 -19.13 2.42 -5.74
CA VAL A 45 -17.86 2.63 -5.04
C VAL A 45 -17.69 1.59 -3.96
N LEU A 46 -16.63 0.78 -4.06
CA LEU A 46 -16.24 -0.17 -3.02
C LEU A 46 -14.93 0.27 -2.40
N LYS A 47 -14.90 0.39 -1.06
CA LYS A 47 -13.67 0.65 -0.30
C LYS A 47 -13.54 -0.36 0.83
N ALA A 48 -12.41 -1.05 0.86
CA ALA A 48 -12.09 -2.03 1.88
C ALA A 48 -10.77 -1.65 2.57
N GLY A 49 -10.73 -1.84 3.89
CA GLY A 49 -9.48 -1.77 4.64
C GLY A 49 -8.53 -2.92 4.30
N SER A 50 -9.09 -4.06 3.87
CA SER A 50 -8.36 -5.25 3.42
C SER A 50 -8.80 -5.67 2.00
N ASP A 51 -8.80 -6.97 1.70
CA ASP A 51 -9.06 -7.53 0.36
C ASP A 51 -10.45 -7.20 -0.20
N ILE A 52 -10.55 -7.17 -1.53
CA ILE A 52 -11.82 -7.13 -2.27
C ILE A 52 -11.87 -8.31 -3.27
N ASP A 53 -12.90 -9.13 -3.19
CA ASP A 53 -13.13 -10.25 -4.12
C ASP A 53 -14.50 -10.10 -4.78
N ILE A 54 -14.51 -9.88 -6.11
CA ILE A 54 -15.69 -9.66 -6.93
C ILE A 54 -15.78 -10.77 -7.98
N LYS A 55 -16.73 -11.70 -7.84
CA LYS A 55 -16.89 -12.81 -8.78
C LYS A 55 -17.40 -12.37 -10.15
N GLY A 56 -18.15 -11.27 -10.23
CA GLY A 56 -18.73 -10.75 -11.46
C GLY A 56 -17.93 -9.62 -12.13
N ASN A 57 -18.67 -8.84 -12.93
CA ASN A 57 -18.12 -7.72 -13.69
C ASN A 57 -18.13 -6.43 -12.86
N VAL A 58 -17.11 -5.61 -13.05
CA VAL A 58 -16.98 -4.25 -12.50
C VAL A 58 -17.15 -3.27 -13.65
N ILE A 59 -18.25 -2.50 -13.66
CA ILE A 59 -18.59 -1.61 -14.78
C ILE A 59 -18.80 -0.19 -14.27
N SER A 60 -18.10 0.76 -14.86
CA SER A 60 -18.16 2.19 -14.54
C SER A 60 -18.01 2.50 -13.04
N SER A 61 -17.17 1.72 -12.34
CA SER A 61 -17.10 1.72 -10.86
C SER A 61 -15.72 2.12 -10.35
N SER A 62 -15.63 2.43 -9.06
CA SER A 62 -14.38 2.74 -8.37
C SER A 62 -14.16 1.74 -7.23
N ILE A 63 -13.06 0.99 -7.29
CA ILE A 63 -12.73 -0.07 -6.33
C ILE A 63 -11.40 0.27 -5.68
N LYS A 64 -11.38 0.32 -4.33
CA LYS A 64 -10.15 0.58 -3.56
C LYS A 64 -9.99 -0.43 -2.43
N ALA A 65 -8.96 -1.26 -2.49
CA ALA A 65 -8.56 -2.16 -1.42
C ALA A 65 -7.30 -1.65 -0.72
N GLY A 66 -7.18 -1.90 0.58
CA GLY A 66 -6.10 -1.35 1.39
C GLY A 66 -6.20 0.17 1.50
N SER A 67 -7.41 0.70 1.65
CA SER A 67 -7.66 2.16 1.58
C SER A 67 -6.85 2.98 2.56
N ASN A 68 -6.37 2.35 3.65
CA ASN A 68 -5.58 2.95 4.72
C ASN A 68 -4.08 2.65 4.62
N TYR A 69 -3.62 1.98 3.55
CA TYR A 69 -2.22 1.55 3.43
C TYR A 69 -1.26 2.74 3.42
N VAL A 70 -1.61 3.84 2.74
CA VAL A 70 -0.77 5.05 2.71
C VAL A 70 -0.66 5.66 4.11
N GLU A 71 -1.76 5.72 4.86
CA GLU A 71 -1.74 6.15 6.25
C GLU A 71 -0.97 5.18 7.15
N LEU A 72 -0.98 3.88 6.85
CA LEU A 72 -0.27 2.85 7.60
C LEU A 72 1.24 2.99 7.42
N VAL A 73 1.71 3.19 6.18
CA VAL A 73 3.12 3.46 5.89
C VAL A 73 3.58 4.71 6.64
N LYS A 74 2.81 5.80 6.57
CA LYS A 74 3.14 7.03 7.32
C LYS A 74 3.16 6.81 8.84
N TYR A 75 2.31 5.94 9.35
CA TYR A 75 2.31 5.57 10.77
C TYR A 75 3.59 4.80 11.14
N MET A 76 4.00 3.84 10.31
CA MET A 76 5.24 3.08 10.48
C MET A 76 6.48 3.98 10.40
N ASP A 77 6.54 4.88 9.42
CA ASP A 77 7.63 5.86 9.29
C ASP A 77 7.76 6.73 10.56
N ASN A 78 6.64 7.15 11.15
CA ASN A 78 6.66 7.94 12.38
C ASN A 78 7.07 7.13 13.61
N LEU A 79 6.74 5.84 13.68
CA LEU A 79 7.23 4.94 14.72
C LEU A 79 8.74 4.70 14.57
N GLU A 80 9.23 4.48 13.36
CA GLU A 80 10.65 4.24 13.07
C GLU A 80 11.48 5.47 13.43
N LYS A 81 11.03 6.65 13.00
CA LYS A 81 11.64 7.92 13.37
C LYS A 81 11.65 8.15 14.89
N LEU A 82 10.55 7.83 15.58
CA LEU A 82 10.50 7.93 17.03
C LEU A 82 11.50 6.98 17.70
N ALA A 83 11.58 5.73 17.26
CA ALA A 83 12.56 4.78 17.77
C ALA A 83 14.00 5.28 17.54
N ASP A 84 14.31 5.79 16.35
CA ASP A 84 15.64 6.29 16.03
C ASP A 84 16.04 7.52 16.88
N ASP A 85 15.09 8.44 17.12
CA ASP A 85 15.29 9.58 18.01
C ASP A 85 15.57 9.10 19.45
N LEU A 86 14.77 8.15 19.98
CA LEU A 86 14.95 7.60 21.34
C LEU A 86 16.28 6.85 21.49
N GLY A 87 16.65 6.03 20.50
CA GLY A 87 17.92 5.31 20.48
C GLY A 87 19.11 6.26 20.43
N SER A 88 19.01 7.32 19.64
CA SER A 88 20.06 8.35 19.54
C SER A 88 20.23 9.13 20.85
N ILE A 89 19.13 9.51 21.52
CA ILE A 89 19.16 10.17 22.83
C ILE A 89 19.86 9.27 23.85
N THR A 90 19.48 8.00 23.90
CA THR A 90 20.07 7.00 24.80
C THR A 90 21.58 6.87 24.58
N SER A 91 22.01 6.72 23.33
CA SER A 91 23.43 6.59 22.97
C SER A 91 24.26 7.83 23.37
N ILE A 92 23.72 9.04 23.18
CA ILE A 92 24.41 10.27 23.60
C ILE A 92 24.58 10.31 25.13
N VAL A 93 23.54 9.95 25.89
CA VAL A 93 23.61 9.92 27.36
C VAL A 93 24.65 8.89 27.82
N GLU A 94 24.70 7.71 27.21
CA GLU A 94 25.70 6.68 27.52
C GLU A 94 27.12 7.15 27.25
N GLN A 95 27.37 7.79 26.10
CA GLN A 95 28.68 8.32 25.75
C GLN A 95 29.15 9.40 26.75
N ILE A 96 28.25 10.28 27.19
CA ILE A 96 28.55 11.32 28.19
C ILE A 96 28.91 10.68 29.54
N LYS A 97 28.17 9.65 29.97
CA LYS A 97 28.41 8.97 31.25
C LYS A 97 29.67 8.10 31.26
N ASN A 98 29.98 7.47 30.12
CA ASN A 98 31.14 6.59 29.98
C ASN A 98 32.47 7.36 29.83
N ASN A 99 32.43 8.62 29.38
CA ASN A 99 33.59 9.49 29.37
C ASN A 99 33.94 9.95 30.79
N LYS A 100 35.01 9.39 31.36
CA LYS A 100 35.46 9.47 32.76
C LYS A 100 35.87 10.86 33.29
N HIS A 101 35.55 11.96 32.61
CA HIS A 101 35.92 13.30 33.05
C HIS A 101 34.66 14.13 33.38
N SER A 102 34.36 14.23 34.68
CA SER A 102 33.53 15.27 35.31
C SER A 102 32.01 15.28 35.10
N MET A 103 31.42 14.45 34.23
CA MET A 103 29.96 14.48 33.96
C MET A 103 29.15 13.30 34.54
N GLN A 104 29.78 12.38 35.29
CA GLN A 104 29.10 11.19 35.85
C GLN A 104 28.02 11.51 36.90
N ASN A 105 28.08 12.68 37.54
CA ASN A 105 27.12 13.08 38.58
C ASN A 105 25.96 13.93 38.04
N ILE A 106 25.89 14.19 36.72
CA ILE A 106 24.76 14.95 36.16
C ILE A 106 23.54 14.04 36.11
N PRO A 107 22.41 14.44 36.72
CA PRO A 107 21.16 13.69 36.64
C PRO A 107 20.70 13.46 35.19
N ASP A 108 20.20 12.27 34.90
CA ASP A 108 19.78 11.83 33.55
C ASP A 108 18.77 12.78 32.94
N ASN A 109 17.79 13.21 33.73
CA ASN A 109 16.72 14.12 33.29
C ASN A 109 17.27 15.46 32.77
N LEU A 110 18.35 15.98 33.34
CA LEU A 110 18.97 17.22 32.90
C LEU A 110 19.74 17.03 31.58
N LEU A 111 20.46 15.91 31.44
CA LEU A 111 21.15 15.56 30.20
C LEU A 111 20.15 15.38 29.06
N ILE A 112 19.10 14.60 29.31
CA ILE A 112 18.05 14.32 28.32
C ILE A 112 17.36 15.62 27.90
N LYS A 113 16.96 16.47 28.85
CA LYS A 113 16.34 17.77 28.54
C LYS A 113 17.22 18.62 27.62
N ASN A 114 18.51 18.75 27.93
CA ASN A 114 19.43 19.53 27.10
C ASN A 114 19.62 18.94 25.70
N ILE A 115 19.66 17.61 25.57
CA ILE A 115 19.75 16.92 24.27
C ILE A 115 18.50 17.19 23.45
N VAL A 116 17.32 17.08 24.06
CA VAL A 116 16.03 17.30 23.39
C VAL A 116 15.91 18.76 22.91
N ASP A 117 16.18 19.73 23.77
CA ASP A 117 16.07 21.16 23.45
C ASP A 117 17.08 21.61 22.37
N SER A 118 18.26 20.97 22.31
CA SER A 118 19.33 21.33 21.36
C SER A 118 19.23 20.62 20.02
N LYS A 119 18.89 19.32 19.99
CA LYS A 119 18.98 18.47 18.79
C LYS A 119 17.65 17.87 18.33
N TYR A 120 16.64 17.75 19.20
CA TYR A 120 15.39 17.02 18.90
C TYR A 120 14.13 17.89 19.11
N ARG A 121 14.18 19.14 18.65
CA ARG A 121 13.05 20.10 18.78
C ARG A 121 11.75 19.62 18.11
N GLY A 122 11.84 18.71 17.14
CA GLY A 122 10.69 18.11 16.45
C GLY A 122 10.07 16.90 17.15
N LEU A 123 10.69 16.38 18.22
CA LEU A 123 10.27 15.15 18.89
C LEU A 123 8.83 15.21 19.40
N LYS A 124 8.42 16.36 19.94
CA LYS A 124 7.03 16.58 20.38
C LYS A 124 6.02 16.38 19.25
N SER A 125 6.35 16.85 18.05
CA SER A 125 5.48 16.71 16.88
C SER A 125 5.33 15.24 16.49
N ILE A 126 6.46 14.51 16.47
CA ILE A 126 6.49 13.09 16.14
C ILE A 126 5.65 12.29 17.13
N ILE A 127 5.83 12.51 18.44
CA ILE A 127 5.04 11.85 19.49
C ILE A 127 3.54 12.10 19.30
N ASN A 128 3.14 13.36 19.10
CA ASN A 128 1.74 13.73 18.91
C ASN A 128 1.13 13.13 17.63
N GLU A 129 1.88 13.12 16.53
CA GLU A 129 1.44 12.49 15.29
C GLU A 129 1.32 10.96 15.45
N THR A 130 2.26 10.32 16.13
CA THR A 130 2.20 8.88 16.42
C THR A 130 0.97 8.54 17.25
N ILE A 131 0.65 9.31 18.30
CA ILE A 131 -0.58 9.14 19.09
C ILE A 131 -1.83 9.34 18.23
N LYS A 132 -1.81 10.31 17.32
CA LYS A 132 -2.91 10.57 16.38
C LYS A 132 -3.12 9.37 15.44
N TYR A 133 -2.06 8.81 14.88
CA TYR A 133 -2.14 7.60 14.05
C TYR A 133 -2.67 6.41 14.85
N MET A 134 -2.13 6.14 16.05
CA MET A 134 -2.63 5.08 16.94
C MET A 134 -4.12 5.21 17.22
N THR A 135 -4.62 6.43 17.40
CA THR A 135 -6.05 6.69 17.63
C THR A 135 -6.87 6.42 16.36
N ASN A 136 -6.41 6.90 15.20
CA ASN A 136 -7.10 6.71 13.92
C ASN A 136 -7.19 5.24 13.51
N PHE A 137 -6.11 4.49 13.73
CA PHE A 137 -6.05 3.05 13.47
C PHE A 137 -6.69 2.19 14.56
N LYS A 138 -7.22 2.81 15.64
CA LYS A 138 -7.72 2.12 16.84
C LYS A 138 -6.69 1.18 17.49
N ASP A 139 -5.42 1.50 17.30
CA ASP A 139 -4.25 0.81 17.84
C ASP A 139 -3.81 1.46 19.16
N ASN A 140 -4.77 1.74 20.04
CA ASN A 140 -4.56 2.38 21.34
C ASN A 140 -4.67 1.40 22.52
N GLN A 141 -4.93 0.13 22.25
CA GLN A 141 -5.01 -0.94 23.25
C GLN A 141 -3.74 -1.80 23.30
N ASN A 142 -2.56 -1.19 23.11
CA ASN A 142 -1.28 -1.91 23.12
C ASN A 142 -0.27 -1.29 24.09
N LYS A 143 0.81 -2.04 24.38
CA LYS A 143 1.88 -1.64 25.31
C LYS A 143 2.62 -0.39 24.84
N VAL A 144 2.86 -0.24 23.53
CA VAL A 144 3.53 0.94 22.96
C VAL A 144 2.72 2.20 23.23
N TYR A 145 1.41 2.19 22.96
CA TYR A 145 0.53 3.34 23.19
C TYR A 145 0.62 3.80 24.65
N ARG A 146 0.49 2.87 25.61
CA ARG A 146 0.60 3.17 27.05
C ARG A 146 1.96 3.77 27.41
N LEU A 147 3.05 3.19 26.92
CA LEU A 147 4.40 3.72 27.19
C LEU A 147 4.57 5.13 26.61
N ILE A 148 4.11 5.37 25.38
CA ILE A 148 4.18 6.70 24.77
C ILE A 148 3.35 7.72 25.56
N THR A 149 2.10 7.39 25.92
CA THR A 149 1.22 8.32 26.65
C THR A 149 1.66 8.56 28.08
N ASP A 150 2.22 7.57 28.77
CA ASP A 150 2.55 7.68 30.18
C ASP A 150 3.96 8.26 30.40
N LYS A 151 4.90 7.93 29.51
CA LYS A 151 6.33 8.21 29.69
C LYS A 151 6.88 9.27 28.75
N LEU A 152 6.34 9.41 27.53
CA LEU A 152 6.85 10.35 26.52
C LEU A 152 5.94 11.56 26.29
N SER A 153 4.73 11.58 26.87
CA SER A 153 3.77 12.69 26.68
C SER A 153 4.27 14.03 27.20
N ASP A 154 5.08 14.01 28.27
CA ASP A 154 5.98 15.11 28.60
C ASP A 154 7.31 14.89 27.87
N VAL A 155 7.60 15.76 26.91
CA VAL A 155 8.77 15.72 26.00
C VAL A 155 10.10 15.71 26.77
N TYR A 156 10.10 16.13 28.03
CA TYR A 156 11.25 16.10 28.92
C TYR A 156 11.41 14.78 29.69
N PHE A 157 10.54 13.81 29.43
CA PHE A 157 10.55 12.48 30.03
C PHE A 157 10.52 12.53 31.56
N SER A 158 9.77 13.48 32.14
CA SER A 158 9.70 13.70 33.59
C SER A 158 9.22 12.47 34.38
N ASN A 159 8.53 11.54 33.70
CA ASN A 159 8.03 10.29 34.28
C ASN A 159 8.96 9.08 34.06
N ILE A 160 10.17 9.30 33.55
CA ILE A 160 11.18 8.26 33.32
C ILE A 160 12.19 8.24 34.47
N ASN A 161 12.50 7.05 34.98
CA ASN A 161 13.41 6.83 36.12
C ASN A 161 14.90 6.85 35.74
N GLY A 162 15.21 6.81 34.44
CA GLY A 162 16.58 6.88 33.91
C GLY A 162 16.64 6.56 32.43
N TYR A 163 17.74 6.90 31.77
CA TYR A 163 17.85 6.80 30.30
C TYR A 163 17.68 5.37 29.76
N LYS A 164 17.90 4.32 30.57
CA LYS A 164 17.67 2.92 30.18
C LYS A 164 16.19 2.59 29.92
N GLU A 165 15.27 3.28 30.58
CA GLU A 165 13.83 3.11 30.32
C GLU A 165 13.45 3.69 28.94
N ILE A 166 14.19 4.68 28.42
CA ILE A 166 14.04 5.15 27.03
C ILE A 166 14.42 4.04 26.05
N SER A 167 15.54 3.35 26.30
CA SER A 167 15.98 2.22 25.48
C SER A 167 14.96 1.06 25.48
N LEU A 168 14.33 0.78 26.64
CA LEU A 168 13.25 -0.22 26.69
C LEU A 168 12.03 0.19 25.85
N ILE A 169 11.67 1.48 25.84
CA ILE A 169 10.54 1.97 25.05
C ILE A 169 10.87 1.89 23.54
N GLU A 170 12.10 2.24 23.18
CA GLU A 170 12.63 2.07 21.82
C GLU A 170 12.55 0.61 21.37
N GLU A 171 13.03 -0.33 22.18
CA GLU A 171 12.98 -1.77 21.89
C GLU A 171 11.55 -2.25 21.64
N VAL A 172 10.60 -1.88 22.50
CA VAL A 172 9.18 -2.26 22.34
C VAL A 172 8.54 -1.62 21.10
N ILE A 173 8.97 -0.42 20.70
CA ILE A 173 8.54 0.19 19.43
C ILE A 173 9.11 -0.61 18.25
N ARG A 174 10.39 -1.01 18.28
CA ARG A 174 11.01 -1.82 17.22
C ARG A 174 10.38 -3.20 17.09
N GLU A 175 10.10 -3.88 18.20
CA GLU A 175 9.35 -5.15 18.19
C GLU A 175 7.98 -5.00 17.50
N LYS A 176 7.26 -3.90 17.78
CA LYS A 176 6.00 -3.60 17.11
C LYS A 176 6.19 -3.35 15.61
N LEU A 177 7.21 -2.59 15.23
CA LEU A 177 7.55 -2.35 13.83
C LEU A 177 7.85 -3.64 13.08
N ASP A 178 8.57 -4.57 13.70
CA ASP A 178 8.87 -5.87 13.09
C ASP A 178 7.58 -6.68 12.84
N ILE A 179 6.68 -6.74 13.83
CA ILE A 179 5.35 -7.35 13.66
C ILE A 179 4.56 -6.66 12.54
N MET A 180 4.58 -5.32 12.49
CA MET A 180 3.89 -4.56 11.45
C MET A 180 4.49 -4.80 10.06
N LYS A 181 5.82 -4.94 9.95
CA LYS A 181 6.54 -5.26 8.70
C LYS A 181 6.23 -6.69 8.23
N GLU A 182 6.07 -7.64 9.15
CA GLU A 182 5.59 -8.99 8.81
C GLU A 182 4.14 -8.96 8.32
N LEU A 183 3.29 -8.12 8.92
CA LEU A 183 1.91 -7.91 8.49
C LEU A 183 1.78 -7.07 7.21
N GLU A 184 2.77 -6.24 6.86
CA GLU A 184 2.89 -5.56 5.56
C GLU A 184 2.93 -6.56 4.39
N GLY A 185 3.35 -7.80 4.65
CA GLY A 185 3.20 -8.91 3.70
C GLY A 185 1.74 -9.20 3.32
N ASN A 186 0.77 -8.73 4.12
CA ASN A 186 -0.66 -8.80 3.83
C ASN A 186 -1.14 -7.51 3.15
N MET A 187 -0.49 -7.14 2.05
CA MET A 187 -1.04 -6.13 1.16
C MET A 187 -2.44 -6.56 0.69
N SER A 188 -3.36 -5.62 0.58
CA SER A 188 -4.75 -5.92 0.25
C SER A 188 -4.93 -6.15 -1.23
N ASN A 189 -5.33 -7.37 -1.56
CA ASN A 189 -5.48 -7.83 -2.92
C ASN A 189 -6.88 -7.52 -3.46
N ILE A 190 -6.97 -7.33 -4.77
CA ILE A 190 -8.26 -7.25 -5.47
C ILE A 190 -8.34 -8.40 -6.46
N THR A 191 -9.34 -9.25 -6.33
CA THR A 191 -9.68 -10.24 -7.35
C THR A 191 -10.97 -9.86 -8.04
N LEU A 192 -10.98 -9.84 -9.37
CA LEU A 192 -12.21 -9.60 -10.14
C LEU A 192 -12.23 -10.35 -11.47
N SER A 193 -13.42 -10.62 -12.00
CA SER A 193 -13.54 -11.32 -13.29
C SER A 193 -13.32 -10.40 -14.50
N TYR A 194 -13.87 -9.18 -14.50
CA TYR A 194 -13.77 -8.26 -15.63
C TYR A 194 -13.96 -6.82 -15.19
N ALA A 195 -13.21 -5.90 -15.78
CA ALA A 195 -13.37 -4.45 -15.55
C ALA A 195 -13.68 -3.71 -16.84
N GLN A 196 -14.63 -2.79 -16.77
CA GLN A 196 -14.98 -1.88 -17.86
C GLN A 196 -15.19 -0.46 -17.37
N ASP A 197 -14.59 0.52 -18.05
CA ASP A 197 -14.74 1.95 -17.77
C ASP A 197 -14.56 2.31 -16.28
N SER A 198 -13.69 1.57 -15.57
CA SER A 198 -13.58 1.59 -14.11
C SER A 198 -12.21 2.05 -13.62
N ASN A 199 -12.13 2.46 -12.36
CA ASN A 199 -10.88 2.73 -11.65
C ASN A 199 -10.69 1.73 -10.51
N ILE A 200 -9.54 1.05 -10.48
CA ILE A 200 -9.25 -0.03 -9.53
C ILE A 200 -7.86 0.21 -8.93
N GLU A 201 -7.81 0.36 -7.61
CA GLU A 201 -6.59 0.65 -6.86
C GLU A 201 -6.45 -0.34 -5.69
N GLY A 202 -5.37 -1.11 -5.69
CA GLY A 202 -5.07 -2.08 -4.65
C GLY A 202 -3.70 -1.81 -4.04
N SER A 203 -3.60 -1.88 -2.71
CA SER A 203 -2.30 -1.80 -2.05
C SER A 203 -1.46 -3.06 -2.25
N GLY A 204 -2.06 -4.17 -2.71
CA GLY A 204 -1.38 -5.42 -3.05
C GLY A 204 -1.46 -5.77 -4.51
N ASP A 205 -1.64 -7.07 -4.75
CA ASP A 205 -1.84 -7.63 -6.08
C ASP A 205 -3.26 -7.37 -6.58
N ILE A 206 -3.38 -7.19 -7.89
CA ILE A 206 -4.68 -7.20 -8.57
C ILE A 206 -4.71 -8.40 -9.50
N ILE A 207 -5.69 -9.28 -9.32
CA ILE A 207 -5.84 -10.51 -10.07
C ILE A 207 -7.13 -10.46 -10.90
N ILE A 208 -6.97 -10.49 -12.22
CA ILE A 208 -8.07 -10.62 -13.17
C ILE A 208 -8.24 -12.10 -13.52
N VAL A 209 -9.41 -12.68 -13.24
CA VAL A 209 -9.66 -14.12 -13.44
C VAL A 209 -10.65 -14.46 -14.56
N GLY A 210 -11.30 -13.44 -15.15
CA GLY A 210 -12.31 -13.60 -16.18
C GLY A 210 -11.89 -12.95 -17.51
N LYS A 211 -12.81 -12.24 -18.18
CA LYS A 211 -12.63 -11.85 -19.60
C LYS A 211 -11.49 -10.85 -19.88
N GLY A 212 -11.01 -10.15 -18.85
CA GLY A 212 -9.95 -9.16 -18.97
C GLY A 212 -10.42 -7.76 -18.61
N VAL A 213 -9.95 -6.75 -19.35
CA VAL A 213 -10.14 -5.34 -18.99
C VAL A 213 -10.44 -4.50 -20.23
N TYR A 214 -11.41 -3.58 -20.12
CA TYR A 214 -11.77 -2.64 -21.18
C TYR A 214 -11.75 -1.21 -20.65
N LYS A 215 -10.98 -0.32 -21.30
CA LYS A 215 -10.96 1.13 -21.01
C LYS A 215 -10.94 1.49 -19.52
N SER A 216 -10.17 0.77 -18.72
CA SER A 216 -10.11 0.97 -17.27
C SER A 216 -8.72 1.40 -16.82
N TYR A 217 -8.67 1.97 -15.62
CA TYR A 217 -7.44 2.39 -14.96
C TYR A 217 -7.21 1.45 -13.78
N ILE A 218 -6.11 0.70 -13.81
CA ILE A 218 -5.77 -0.27 -12.78
C ILE A 218 -4.41 0.10 -12.22
N THR A 219 -4.31 0.24 -10.90
CA THR A 219 -3.06 0.49 -10.19
C THR A 219 -2.90 -0.51 -9.05
N ALA A 220 -1.99 -1.47 -9.24
CA ALA A 220 -1.54 -2.38 -8.19
C ALA A 220 -0.25 -1.84 -7.58
N MET A 221 -0.17 -1.74 -6.25
CA MET A 221 1.08 -1.38 -5.57
C MET A 221 2.06 -2.55 -5.46
N ASN A 222 1.65 -3.76 -5.84
CA ASN A 222 2.51 -4.92 -6.02
C ASN A 222 2.49 -5.42 -7.47
N ASN A 223 1.77 -6.50 -7.78
CA ASN A 223 1.70 -7.10 -9.11
C ASN A 223 0.29 -7.05 -9.73
N LEU A 224 0.21 -7.20 -11.05
CA LEU A 224 -1.04 -7.32 -11.80
C LEU A 224 -1.03 -8.58 -12.65
N TYR A 225 -1.93 -9.52 -12.34
CA TYR A 225 -1.97 -10.84 -12.97
C TYR A 225 -3.28 -11.10 -13.70
N PHE A 226 -3.19 -11.71 -14.88
CA PHE A 226 -4.34 -12.26 -15.60
C PHE A 226 -4.25 -13.78 -15.56
N VAL A 227 -5.07 -14.40 -14.71
CA VAL A 227 -5.06 -15.83 -14.44
C VAL A 227 -6.26 -16.49 -15.11
N GLY A 228 -6.00 -17.31 -16.13
CA GLY A 228 -7.06 -17.99 -16.87
C GLY A 228 -6.70 -18.21 -18.33
N ALA A 229 -7.73 -18.16 -19.19
CA ALA A 229 -7.60 -18.47 -20.61
C ALA A 229 -6.70 -17.49 -21.37
N GLU A 230 -6.00 -17.96 -22.40
CA GLU A 230 -5.20 -17.08 -23.28
C GLU A 230 -6.06 -16.05 -24.05
N THR A 231 -7.37 -16.27 -24.13
CA THR A 231 -8.34 -15.36 -24.76
C THR A 231 -8.65 -14.12 -23.93
N MET A 232 -8.14 -14.02 -22.70
CA MET A 232 -8.32 -12.82 -21.87
C MET A 232 -7.67 -11.61 -22.54
N THR A 233 -8.42 -10.52 -22.66
CA THR A 233 -7.91 -9.34 -23.37
C THR A 233 -7.98 -8.07 -22.55
N THR A 234 -6.93 -7.26 -22.64
CA THR A 234 -6.91 -5.87 -22.19
C THR A 234 -7.01 -4.96 -23.40
N ARG A 235 -8.05 -4.13 -23.48
CA ARG A 235 -8.28 -3.22 -24.60
C ARG A 235 -8.56 -1.81 -24.11
N GLY A 236 -7.61 -0.92 -24.32
CA GLY A 236 -7.70 0.46 -23.85
C GLY A 236 -7.42 0.59 -22.36
N GLY A 237 -7.22 1.84 -21.93
CA GLY A 237 -6.93 2.14 -20.53
C GLY A 237 -5.45 2.07 -20.17
N ILE A 238 -5.18 2.10 -18.87
CA ILE A 238 -3.84 2.17 -18.30
C ILE A 238 -3.74 1.17 -17.15
N LEU A 239 -2.84 0.21 -17.27
CA LEU A 239 -2.54 -0.78 -16.25
C LEU A 239 -1.17 -0.48 -15.66
N ARG A 240 -1.12 -0.29 -14.35
CA ARG A 240 0.08 0.00 -13.56
C ARG A 240 0.28 -1.07 -12.49
N ALA A 241 1.51 -1.50 -12.34
CA ALA A 241 1.96 -2.29 -11.19
C ALA A 241 3.30 -1.75 -10.68
N LYS A 242 3.70 -2.06 -9.45
CA LYS A 242 5.05 -1.72 -8.98
C LYS A 242 6.07 -2.68 -9.57
N ASN A 243 5.83 -3.99 -9.45
CA ASN A 243 6.81 -5.04 -9.69
C ASN A 243 6.56 -5.77 -11.01
N GLU A 244 5.42 -6.42 -11.18
CA GLU A 244 5.13 -7.20 -12.40
C GLU A 244 3.75 -6.91 -12.98
N ILE A 245 3.66 -6.83 -14.31
CA ILE A 245 2.40 -6.98 -15.05
C ILE A 245 2.51 -8.24 -15.90
N ASN A 246 1.63 -9.22 -15.68
CA ASN A 246 1.52 -10.43 -16.49
C ASN A 246 0.12 -10.52 -17.10
N VAL A 247 0.04 -10.20 -18.38
CA VAL A 247 -1.22 -10.11 -19.13
C VAL A 247 -1.20 -11.08 -20.30
N LYS A 248 -2.38 -11.52 -20.75
CA LYS A 248 -2.51 -12.43 -21.89
C LYS A 248 -2.42 -11.63 -23.20
N THR A 249 -3.56 -11.15 -23.70
CA THR A 249 -3.62 -10.38 -24.95
C THR A 249 -3.84 -8.90 -24.69
N VAL A 250 -3.05 -8.03 -25.31
CA VAL A 250 -3.09 -6.57 -25.10
C VAL A 250 -3.35 -5.83 -26.41
N GLY A 251 -4.30 -4.89 -26.37
CA GLY A 251 -4.75 -4.15 -27.53
C GLY A 251 -5.67 -4.97 -28.44
N SER A 252 -5.77 -4.54 -29.70
CA SER A 252 -6.56 -5.20 -30.74
C SER A 252 -5.86 -5.09 -32.10
N PRO A 253 -6.23 -5.93 -33.08
CA PRO A 253 -5.73 -5.79 -34.46
C PRO A 253 -5.95 -4.41 -35.07
N THR A 254 -6.98 -3.70 -34.60
CA THR A 254 -7.30 -2.31 -35.01
C THR A 254 -6.43 -1.25 -34.33
N GLY A 255 -5.47 -1.62 -33.49
CA GLY A 255 -4.51 -0.70 -32.88
C GLY A 255 -5.07 0.14 -31.73
N VAL A 256 -5.99 -0.41 -30.92
CA VAL A 256 -6.48 0.26 -29.72
C VAL A 256 -5.33 0.51 -28.74
N SER A 257 -5.00 1.79 -28.54
CA SER A 257 -3.95 2.23 -27.62
C SER A 257 -4.22 1.73 -26.20
N THR A 258 -3.24 1.02 -25.63
CA THR A 258 -3.31 0.41 -24.31
C THR A 258 -1.96 0.59 -23.63
N VAL A 259 -1.93 1.06 -22.39
CA VAL A 259 -0.69 1.34 -21.66
C VAL A 259 -0.47 0.31 -20.56
N LEU A 260 0.73 -0.26 -20.53
CA LEU A 260 1.24 -1.08 -19.43
C LEU A 260 2.44 -0.36 -18.83
N ALA A 261 2.48 -0.21 -17.51
CA ALA A 261 3.55 0.53 -16.84
C ALA A 261 3.96 -0.10 -15.52
N VAL A 262 5.27 -0.26 -15.32
CA VAL A 262 5.87 -0.75 -14.08
C VAL A 262 6.95 0.19 -13.55
N ALA A 263 7.33 0.02 -12.28
CA ALA A 263 8.44 0.77 -11.71
C ALA A 263 9.78 0.39 -12.36
N LYS A 264 10.87 1.09 -11.98
CA LYS A 264 12.19 0.97 -12.61
C LYS A 264 12.72 -0.47 -12.67
N GLU A 265 12.53 -1.22 -11.59
CA GLU A 265 12.99 -2.62 -11.47
C GLU A 265 11.91 -3.64 -11.87
N GLY A 266 10.82 -3.17 -12.46
CA GLY A 266 9.67 -4.01 -12.78
C GLY A 266 9.76 -4.70 -14.15
N HIS A 267 8.88 -5.67 -14.35
CA HIS A 267 8.79 -6.47 -15.56
C HIS A 267 7.37 -6.48 -16.13
N ILE A 268 7.27 -6.42 -17.47
CA ILE A 268 5.99 -6.55 -18.19
C ILE A 268 6.07 -7.79 -19.08
N TYR A 269 5.12 -8.71 -18.89
CA TYR A 269 4.95 -9.92 -19.69
C TYR A 269 3.62 -9.88 -20.44
N CYS A 270 3.64 -10.23 -21.73
CA CYS A 270 2.43 -10.37 -22.55
C CYS A 270 2.51 -11.59 -23.45
N SER A 271 1.47 -12.43 -23.47
CA SER A 271 1.36 -13.51 -24.48
C SER A 271 1.30 -12.91 -25.90
N ILE A 272 0.43 -11.91 -26.11
CA ILE A 272 0.27 -11.19 -27.37
C ILE A 272 0.11 -9.69 -27.06
N ALA A 273 0.83 -8.84 -27.79
CA ALA A 273 0.62 -7.41 -27.77
C ALA A 273 0.45 -6.88 -29.19
N TYR A 274 -0.69 -6.26 -29.47
CA TYR A 274 -0.98 -5.65 -30.76
C TYR A 274 -0.28 -4.28 -30.91
N LEU A 275 -0.21 -3.79 -32.15
CA LEU A 275 0.29 -2.46 -32.46
C LEU A 275 -0.39 -1.37 -31.60
N ASN A 276 0.32 -0.27 -31.35
CA ASN A 276 -0.05 0.82 -30.45
C ASN A 276 -0.14 0.46 -28.96
N THR A 277 0.28 -0.75 -28.55
CA THR A 277 0.53 -1.02 -27.13
C THR A 277 1.74 -0.23 -26.66
N LYS A 278 1.58 0.56 -25.60
CA LYS A 278 2.65 1.31 -24.95
C LYS A 278 3.13 0.57 -23.71
N MET A 279 4.43 0.36 -23.60
CA MET A 279 5.07 -0.29 -22.46
C MET A 279 6.02 0.70 -21.80
N ILE A 280 5.93 0.84 -20.48
CA ILE A 280 6.71 1.78 -19.68
C ILE A 280 7.39 1.02 -18.54
N VAL A 281 8.70 1.18 -18.38
CA VAL A 281 9.47 0.60 -17.27
C VAL A 281 10.30 1.73 -16.66
N GLY A 282 9.95 2.15 -15.45
CA GLY A 282 10.48 3.37 -14.84
C GLY A 282 10.13 4.61 -15.67
N GLU A 283 11.15 5.33 -16.16
CA GLU A 283 10.98 6.54 -16.99
C GLU A 283 11.10 6.26 -18.50
N LYS A 284 11.40 5.01 -18.88
CA LYS A 284 11.58 4.63 -20.29
C LYS A 284 10.29 4.08 -20.87
N GLU A 285 10.03 4.39 -22.13
CA GLU A 285 8.82 3.93 -22.82
C GLU A 285 9.10 3.48 -24.26
N VAL A 286 8.25 2.56 -24.74
CA VAL A 286 8.18 2.16 -26.14
C VAL A 286 6.72 2.04 -26.57
N ILE A 287 6.44 2.32 -27.85
CA ILE A 287 5.16 2.00 -28.48
C ILE A 287 5.43 0.95 -29.57
N LEU A 288 4.68 -0.15 -29.53
CA LEU A 288 4.82 -1.21 -30.53
C LEU A 288 4.27 -0.74 -31.88
N ASN A 289 5.10 -0.78 -32.92
CA ASN A 289 4.71 -0.43 -34.30
C ASN A 289 4.08 -1.59 -35.08
N LYS A 290 4.14 -2.80 -34.53
CA LYS A 290 3.58 -4.05 -35.08
C LYS A 290 3.07 -4.91 -33.94
N SER A 291 2.36 -5.98 -34.28
CA SER A 291 1.91 -6.98 -33.33
C SER A 291 2.99 -8.03 -33.08
N TYR A 292 3.12 -8.45 -31.82
CA TYR A 292 4.13 -9.39 -31.37
C TYR A 292 3.53 -10.44 -30.42
N LYS A 293 4.30 -11.50 -30.15
CA LYS A 293 4.00 -12.54 -29.17
C LYS A 293 5.19 -12.81 -28.25
N ASN A 294 4.91 -13.39 -27.09
CA ASN A 294 5.87 -13.69 -26.01
C ASN A 294 6.75 -12.47 -25.69
N ILE A 295 6.10 -11.37 -25.29
CA ILE A 295 6.78 -10.13 -24.99
C ILE A 295 7.25 -10.12 -23.55
N HIS A 296 8.50 -9.70 -23.33
CA HIS A 296 9.05 -9.34 -22.03
C HIS A 296 9.75 -7.98 -22.13
N ALA A 297 9.24 -6.99 -21.39
CA ALA A 297 9.83 -5.65 -21.32
C ALA A 297 10.38 -5.36 -19.91
N TYR A 298 11.61 -4.86 -19.85
CA TYR A 298 12.35 -4.59 -18.60
C TYR A 298 13.54 -3.64 -18.83
N LEU A 299 14.14 -3.10 -17.77
CA LEU A 299 15.42 -2.38 -17.87
C LEU A 299 16.60 -3.33 -17.68
N ASN A 300 17.60 -3.27 -18.56
CA ASN A 300 18.87 -3.96 -18.34
C ASN A 300 19.72 -3.26 -17.26
N LYS A 301 20.91 -3.81 -16.96
CA LYS A 301 21.85 -3.24 -15.98
C LYS A 301 22.29 -1.80 -16.31
N ASP A 302 22.24 -1.43 -17.58
CA ASP A 302 22.61 -0.10 -18.08
C ASP A 302 21.42 0.88 -18.11
N SER A 303 20.27 0.50 -17.52
CA SER A 303 19.02 1.27 -17.50
C SER A 303 18.44 1.55 -18.91
N GLU A 304 18.72 0.67 -19.86
CA GLU A 304 18.13 0.68 -21.19
C GLU A 304 16.89 -0.22 -21.23
N LEU A 305 15.84 0.23 -21.93
CA LEU A 305 14.61 -0.54 -22.10
C LEU A 305 14.80 -1.65 -23.13
N ILE A 306 14.76 -2.89 -22.65
CA ILE A 306 14.77 -4.10 -23.47
C ILE A 306 13.34 -4.58 -23.66
N VAL A 307 13.04 -5.07 -24.86
CA VAL A 307 11.73 -5.63 -25.22
C VAL A 307 11.94 -6.86 -26.08
N ASP A 308 12.12 -8.00 -25.42
CA ASP A 308 12.20 -9.29 -26.08
C ASP A 308 10.83 -9.67 -26.63
N LYS A 309 10.78 -10.05 -27.91
CA LYS A 309 9.52 -10.28 -28.63
C LYS A 309 9.72 -11.07 -29.91
N PHE A 310 8.72 -11.87 -30.27
CA PHE A 310 8.66 -12.55 -31.56
C PHE A 310 7.56 -11.93 -32.42
N LYS A 311 7.75 -11.85 -33.74
CA LYS A 311 6.68 -11.41 -34.64
C LYS A 311 5.49 -12.36 -34.51
N LEU A 312 4.29 -11.79 -34.41
CA LEU A 312 3.03 -12.54 -34.36
C LEU A 312 2.85 -13.33 -35.67
#